data_AF-A0ABD5TSR9-F1
#
_entry.id   AF-A0ABD5TSR9-F1
#
_cell.length_a   1.000
_cell.length_b   1.000
_cell.length_c   1.000
_cell.angle_alpha   90.00
_cell.angle_beta   90.00
_cell.angle_gamma   90.00
#
_symmetry.space_group_name_H-M   'P 1'
#
loop_
_entity.id
_entity.type
_entity.pdbx_description
1 polymer ?
#
loop_
_entity_poly.entity_id
_entity_poly.type
_entity_poly.pdbx_seq_one_letter_code
_entity_poly.pdbx_strand_id
1 'polypeptide(L)'
;MKIRGERECTECGTRWSYYETGSVGCPACGSLRSVGLDERTEHTDVRVEFDLTPVRNAIDDVSTAELADRARDACREYVRRRGFVNAGELRPLDDTYLAATELLHVADVVARGLRLDEREELYFLSLLRDADDGQRPPPEEVPRSLRSARGLAYANAAREYRRGVRTWAEDRSLVAPERSALELLGDHVKRLRMLEGDVPPETAETLVEAVRDLADGLHGDETAFSRAQDRLDRLE
;
A
#
# COMPACT_ATOMS: atom_id res chain seq x y z
N MET A 1 -4.47 15.73 -0.82
CA MET A 1 -5.33 16.92 -0.85
C MET A 1 -5.45 17.45 0.56
N LYS A 2 -5.30 18.77 0.78
CA LYS A 2 -5.52 19.36 2.11
C LYS A 2 -7.01 19.49 2.42
N ILE A 3 -7.50 18.91 3.51
CA ILE A 3 -8.91 18.97 3.94
C ILE A 3 -9.03 19.37 5.42
N ARG A 4 -10.22 19.85 5.80
CA ARG A 4 -10.60 20.07 7.21
C ARG A 4 -11.19 18.78 7.77
N GLY A 5 -10.53 18.20 8.75
CA GLY A 5 -10.88 16.91 9.33
C GLY A 5 -11.92 17.03 10.44
N GLU A 6 -11.75 17.98 11.36
CA GLU A 6 -12.72 18.20 12.44
C GLU A 6 -13.97 18.89 11.91
N ARG A 7 -15.13 18.30 12.18
CA ARG A 7 -16.43 18.79 11.70
C ARG A 7 -17.42 18.96 12.84
N GLU A 8 -18.30 19.95 12.73
CA GLU A 8 -19.46 20.15 13.60
C GLU A 8 -20.74 20.15 12.77
N CYS A 9 -21.74 19.37 13.21
CA CYS A 9 -23.07 19.35 12.58
C CYS A 9 -23.81 20.63 12.94
N THR A 10 -24.30 21.33 11.91
CA THR A 10 -25.11 22.55 12.11
C THR A 10 -26.53 22.27 12.58
N GLU A 11 -27.00 21.01 12.51
CA GLU A 11 -28.36 20.62 12.93
C GLU A 11 -28.43 20.07 14.35
N CYS A 12 -27.44 19.29 14.80
CA CYS A 12 -27.44 18.69 16.15
C CYS A 12 -26.21 19.01 17.01
N GLY A 13 -25.23 19.77 16.48
CA GLY A 13 -24.02 20.17 17.22
C GLY A 13 -22.99 19.04 17.44
N THR A 14 -23.25 17.82 17.00
CA THR A 14 -22.29 16.72 17.11
C THR A 14 -21.00 17.05 16.37
N ARG A 15 -19.86 16.83 17.04
CA ARG A 15 -18.52 16.93 16.45
C ARG A 15 -17.97 15.56 16.13
N TRP A 16 -17.25 15.45 15.01
CA TRP A 16 -16.56 14.21 14.62
C TRP A 16 -15.38 14.52 13.71
N SER A 17 -14.50 13.53 13.56
CA SER A 17 -13.38 13.58 12.64
C SER A 17 -13.74 12.87 11.32
N TYR A 18 -13.62 13.59 10.21
CA TYR A 18 -13.63 13.00 8.87
C TYR A 18 -12.50 11.98 8.72
N TYR A 19 -11.35 12.16 9.38
CA TYR A 19 -10.23 11.22 9.30
C TYR A 19 -10.57 9.86 9.92
N GLU A 20 -11.46 9.82 10.92
CA GLU A 20 -11.92 8.58 11.54
C GLU A 20 -13.08 7.94 10.76
N THR A 21 -14.01 8.77 10.29
CA THR A 21 -15.29 8.30 9.73
C THR A 21 -15.28 8.14 8.21
N GLY A 22 -14.38 8.83 7.49
CA GLY A 22 -14.41 8.94 6.04
C GLY A 22 -15.66 9.62 5.49
N SER A 23 -16.48 10.26 6.33
CA SER A 23 -17.80 10.77 5.97
C SER A 23 -17.99 12.24 6.35
N VAL A 24 -18.61 12.99 5.44
CA VAL A 24 -19.08 14.37 5.69
C VAL A 24 -20.46 14.41 6.37
N GLY A 25 -21.13 13.27 6.48
CA GLY A 25 -22.40 13.13 7.19
C GLY A 25 -22.20 12.98 8.69
N CYS A 26 -23.08 13.63 9.45
CA CYS A 26 -23.07 13.54 10.90
C CYS A 26 -23.37 12.11 11.36
N PRO A 27 -22.52 11.48 12.18
CA PRO A 27 -22.76 10.11 12.65
C PRO A 27 -23.95 9.98 13.61
N ALA A 28 -24.41 11.08 14.22
CA ALA A 28 -25.51 11.06 15.17
C ALA A 28 -26.89 11.21 14.51
N CYS A 29 -27.03 12.07 13.50
CA CYS A 29 -28.33 12.39 12.90
C CYS A 29 -28.40 12.17 11.38
N GLY A 30 -27.31 11.76 10.74
CA GLY A 30 -27.24 11.55 9.28
C GLY A 30 -27.21 12.82 8.44
N SER A 31 -27.27 14.01 9.05
CA SER A 31 -27.27 15.28 8.33
C SER A 31 -25.96 15.51 7.57
N LEU A 32 -26.04 15.97 6.32
CA LEU A 32 -24.88 16.37 5.51
C LEU A 32 -24.46 17.82 5.77
N ARG A 33 -25.17 18.56 6.64
CA ARG A 33 -24.89 19.97 6.92
C ARG A 33 -23.88 20.11 8.06
N SER A 34 -22.61 20.23 7.69
CA SER A 34 -21.52 20.37 8.65
C SER A 34 -20.48 21.42 8.23
N VAL A 35 -19.84 22.03 9.23
CA VAL A 35 -18.77 23.00 9.07
C VAL A 35 -17.45 22.42 9.57
N GLY A 36 -16.34 22.75 8.91
CA GLY A 36 -15.00 22.32 9.32
C GLY A 36 -14.40 23.30 10.33
N LEU A 37 -13.92 22.78 11.47
CA LEU A 37 -13.42 23.57 12.61
C LEU A 37 -11.90 23.80 12.58
N ASP A 38 -11.15 22.90 11.95
CA ASP A 38 -9.70 22.88 11.92
C ASP A 38 -9.09 23.56 10.68
N GLU A 39 -7.76 23.65 10.69
CA GLU A 39 -7.00 24.05 9.52
C GLU A 39 -7.00 22.95 8.45
N ARG A 40 -6.69 23.31 7.21
CA ARG A 40 -6.63 22.33 6.13
C ARG A 40 -5.32 21.54 6.22
N THR A 41 -5.43 20.25 6.52
CA THR A 41 -4.28 19.36 6.68
C THR A 41 -4.20 18.34 5.55
N GLU A 42 -2.98 18.00 5.12
CA GLU A 42 -2.74 17.06 4.02
C GLU A 42 -3.33 15.68 4.34
N HIS A 43 -4.12 15.16 3.40
CA HIS A 43 -4.77 13.87 3.52
C HIS A 43 -4.84 13.21 2.13
N THR A 44 -4.25 12.03 2.04
CA THR A 44 -4.31 11.17 0.85
C THR A 44 -4.97 9.84 1.16
N ASP A 45 -5.03 9.47 2.44
CA ASP A 45 -5.56 8.20 2.91
C ASP A 45 -7.09 8.13 2.92
N VAL A 46 -7.72 7.71 1.81
CA VAL A 46 -9.14 7.41 1.86
C VAL A 46 -9.35 6.11 2.61
N ARG A 47 -10.16 6.16 3.69
CA ARG A 47 -10.57 4.96 4.42
C ARG A 47 -11.42 4.07 3.52
N VAL A 48 -10.87 2.93 3.12
CA VAL A 48 -11.53 1.92 2.29
C VAL A 48 -11.33 0.58 2.97
N GLU A 49 -12.42 -0.14 3.15
CA GLU A 49 -12.39 -1.53 3.60
C GLU A 49 -11.89 -2.40 2.45
N PHE A 50 -10.87 -3.21 2.73
CA PHE A 50 -10.37 -4.22 1.81
C PHE A 50 -10.96 -5.56 2.26
N ASP A 51 -11.96 -6.06 1.53
CA ASP A 51 -12.65 -7.30 1.85
C ASP A 51 -12.65 -8.23 0.63
N LEU A 52 -11.98 -9.37 0.77
CA LEU A 52 -11.90 -10.41 -0.26
C LEU A 52 -12.93 -11.52 -0.05
N THR A 53 -13.79 -11.43 0.97
CA THR A 53 -14.83 -12.43 1.28
C THR A 53 -15.75 -12.71 0.08
N PRO A 54 -16.23 -11.70 -0.68
CA PRO A 54 -17.03 -11.95 -1.88
C PRO A 54 -16.29 -12.73 -2.96
N VAL A 55 -14.96 -12.54 -3.06
CA VAL A 55 -14.12 -13.27 -4.02
C VAL A 55 -13.91 -14.70 -3.54
N ARG A 56 -13.51 -14.89 -2.27
CA ARG A 56 -13.33 -16.22 -1.66
C ARG A 56 -14.58 -17.09 -1.74
N ASN A 57 -15.76 -16.51 -1.54
CA ASN A 57 -17.02 -17.25 -1.61
C ASN A 57 -17.34 -17.80 -3.00
N ALA A 58 -16.71 -17.30 -4.06
CA ALA A 58 -16.92 -17.77 -5.42
C ALA A 58 -15.99 -18.93 -5.83
N ILE A 59 -15.09 -19.38 -4.94
CA ILE A 59 -14.02 -20.35 -5.28
C ILE A 59 -14.56 -21.67 -5.85
N ASP A 60 -15.71 -22.14 -5.37
CA ASP A 60 -16.34 -23.38 -5.83
C ASP A 60 -17.25 -23.17 -7.07
N ASP A 61 -17.54 -21.92 -7.40
CA ASP A 61 -18.53 -21.54 -8.43
C ASP A 61 -17.88 -21.09 -9.75
N VAL A 62 -16.63 -20.65 -9.72
CA VAL A 62 -15.94 -20.08 -10.89
C VAL A 62 -14.58 -20.69 -11.14
N SER A 63 -14.06 -20.52 -12.35
CA SER A 63 -12.69 -20.93 -12.68
C SER A 63 -11.65 -20.10 -11.93
N THR A 64 -10.46 -20.65 -11.72
CA THR A 64 -9.31 -19.94 -11.11
C THR A 64 -8.97 -18.64 -11.85
N ALA A 65 -9.11 -18.60 -13.18
CA ALA A 65 -8.88 -17.40 -13.98
C ALA A 65 -9.91 -16.30 -13.69
N GLU A 66 -11.20 -16.66 -13.60
CA GLU A 66 -12.26 -15.70 -13.24
C GLU A 66 -12.12 -15.23 -11.79
N LEU A 67 -11.73 -16.12 -10.88
CA LEU A 67 -11.43 -15.79 -9.48
C LEU A 67 -10.30 -14.76 -9.39
N ALA A 68 -9.24 -14.94 -10.20
CA ALA A 68 -8.13 -14.00 -10.30
C ALA A 68 -8.56 -12.65 -10.87
N ASP A 69 -9.39 -12.60 -11.91
CA ASP A 69 -9.93 -11.32 -12.41
C ASP A 69 -10.71 -10.56 -11.33
N ARG A 70 -11.56 -11.26 -10.56
CA ARG A 70 -12.29 -10.66 -9.43
C ARG A 70 -11.35 -10.15 -8.32
N ALA A 71 -10.34 -10.94 -7.94
CA ALA A 71 -9.34 -10.54 -6.96
C ALA A 71 -8.54 -9.30 -7.43
N ARG A 72 -8.13 -9.30 -8.69
CA ARG A 72 -7.41 -8.20 -9.33
C ARG A 72 -8.21 -6.90 -9.29
N ASP A 73 -9.51 -6.94 -9.59
CA ASP A 73 -10.34 -5.74 -9.56
C ASP A 73 -10.56 -5.23 -8.13
N ALA A 74 -10.78 -6.12 -7.15
CA ALA A 74 -10.88 -5.75 -5.73
C ALA A 74 -9.58 -5.09 -5.22
N CYS A 75 -8.42 -5.72 -5.48
CA CYS A 75 -7.12 -5.17 -5.10
C CYS A 75 -6.83 -3.84 -5.81
N ARG A 76 -7.16 -3.71 -7.10
CA ARG A 76 -6.95 -2.48 -7.86
C ARG A 76 -7.71 -1.32 -7.25
N GLU A 77 -8.98 -1.54 -6.88
CA GLU A 77 -9.80 -0.48 -6.30
C GLU A 77 -9.29 -0.06 -4.92
N TYR A 78 -8.88 -1.03 -4.09
CA TYR A 78 -8.25 -0.75 -2.79
C TYR A 78 -6.95 0.06 -2.95
N VAL A 79 -5.99 -0.45 -3.74
CA VAL A 79 -4.68 0.17 -3.97
C VAL A 79 -4.82 1.58 -4.56
N ARG A 80 -5.77 1.79 -5.48
CA ARG A 80 -6.01 3.09 -6.09
C ARG A 80 -6.50 4.15 -5.10
N ARG A 81 -7.31 3.76 -4.12
CA ARG A 81 -7.92 4.69 -3.16
C ARG A 81 -7.04 4.94 -1.94
N ARG A 82 -6.15 4.01 -1.61
CA ARG A 82 -5.24 4.13 -0.47
C ARG A 82 -4.13 5.15 -0.75
N GLY A 83 -3.95 6.07 0.20
CA GLY A 83 -2.83 7.02 0.22
C GLY A 83 -1.74 6.61 1.20
N PHE A 84 -0.97 7.57 1.73
CA PHE A 84 -0.03 7.33 2.84
C PHE A 84 0.00 8.47 3.86
N VAL A 85 -0.85 9.49 3.71
CA VAL A 85 -0.93 10.62 4.63
C VAL A 85 -2.32 10.67 5.23
N ASN A 86 -2.40 10.51 6.55
CA ASN A 86 -3.63 10.56 7.31
C ASN A 86 -3.55 11.72 8.31
N ALA A 87 -4.48 12.67 8.24
CA ALA A 87 -4.48 13.86 9.11
C ALA A 87 -3.12 14.59 9.21
N GLY A 88 -2.35 14.65 8.11
CA GLY A 88 -1.02 15.27 8.08
C GLY A 88 0.12 14.39 8.59
N GLU A 89 -0.18 13.21 9.14
CA GLU A 89 0.78 12.22 9.57
C GLU A 89 1.12 11.26 8.43
N LEU A 90 2.41 10.96 8.29
CA LEU A 90 2.86 9.93 7.36
C LEU A 90 2.58 8.57 8.00
N ARG A 91 1.83 7.72 7.29
CA ARG A 91 1.53 6.36 7.71
C ARG A 91 2.59 5.42 7.14
N PRO A 92 2.98 4.36 7.86
CA PRO A 92 3.94 3.38 7.36
C PRO A 92 3.39 2.64 6.13
N LEU A 93 4.29 2.05 5.35
CA LEU A 93 3.94 1.08 4.33
C LEU A 93 3.53 -0.24 5.00
N ASP A 94 2.24 -0.43 5.23
CA ASP A 94 1.67 -1.59 5.90
C ASP A 94 1.65 -2.85 5.03
N ASP A 95 1.52 -4.01 5.69
CA ASP A 95 1.48 -5.30 5.01
C ASP A 95 0.18 -5.53 4.22
N THR A 96 -0.95 -4.92 4.61
CA THR A 96 -2.21 -5.00 3.86
C THR A 96 -2.06 -4.39 2.46
N TYR A 97 -1.42 -3.22 2.34
CA TYR A 97 -1.15 -2.61 1.05
C TYR A 97 -0.17 -3.43 0.20
N LEU A 98 0.85 -4.01 0.82
CA LEU A 98 1.80 -4.89 0.13
C LEU A 98 1.12 -6.18 -0.36
N ALA A 99 0.32 -6.83 0.49
CA ALA A 99 -0.42 -8.04 0.15
C ALA A 99 -1.44 -7.78 -0.96
N ALA A 100 -2.17 -6.68 -0.90
CA ALA A 100 -3.10 -6.29 -1.96
C ALA A 100 -2.38 -5.99 -3.29
N THR A 101 -1.25 -5.29 -3.24
CA THR A 101 -0.45 -5.00 -4.45
C THR A 101 0.13 -6.29 -5.04
N GLU A 102 0.57 -7.21 -4.20
CA GLU A 102 1.07 -8.49 -4.65
C GLU A 102 -0.02 -9.37 -5.26
N LEU A 103 -1.15 -9.53 -4.58
CA LEU A 103 -2.30 -10.25 -5.10
C LEU A 103 -2.77 -9.63 -6.43
N LEU A 104 -2.77 -8.31 -6.56
CA LEU A 104 -3.07 -7.62 -7.82
C LEU A 104 -2.17 -8.08 -8.97
N HIS A 105 -0.86 -8.15 -8.73
CA HIS A 105 0.12 -8.55 -9.74
C HIS A 105 0.08 -10.06 -10.03
N VAL A 106 -0.04 -10.90 -9.02
CA VAL A 106 -0.15 -12.36 -9.17
C VAL A 106 -1.45 -12.72 -9.89
N ALA A 107 -2.56 -12.10 -9.52
CA ALA A 107 -3.85 -12.31 -10.17
C ALA A 107 -3.82 -11.89 -11.65
N ASP A 108 -3.09 -10.82 -12.02
CA ASP A 108 -2.90 -10.43 -13.42
C ASP A 108 -2.13 -11.48 -14.24
N VAL A 109 -1.16 -12.17 -13.63
CA VAL A 109 -0.45 -13.30 -14.26
C VAL A 109 -1.38 -14.51 -14.38
N VAL A 110 -2.09 -14.87 -13.30
CA VAL A 110 -3.01 -16.02 -13.24
C VAL A 110 -4.14 -15.88 -14.24
N ALA A 111 -4.81 -14.73 -14.30
CA ALA A 111 -5.93 -14.50 -15.21
C ALA A 111 -5.54 -14.63 -16.70
N ARG A 112 -4.26 -14.40 -17.03
CA ARG A 112 -3.72 -14.53 -18.39
C ARG A 112 -3.13 -15.91 -18.67
N GLY A 113 -2.81 -16.68 -17.64
CA GLY A 113 -2.14 -17.97 -17.75
C GLY A 113 -3.09 -19.06 -18.27
N LEU A 114 -2.71 -19.73 -19.36
CA LEU A 114 -3.49 -20.86 -19.88
C LEU A 114 -3.42 -22.10 -18.99
N ARG A 115 -2.35 -22.28 -18.20
CA ARG A 115 -2.15 -23.39 -17.26
C ARG A 115 -1.23 -22.94 -16.12
N LEU A 116 -1.75 -22.97 -14.91
CA LEU A 116 -0.94 -22.89 -13.70
C LEU A 116 -0.36 -24.26 -13.35
N ASP A 117 0.82 -24.25 -12.74
CA ASP A 117 1.26 -25.37 -11.92
C ASP A 117 0.64 -25.31 -10.51
N GLU A 118 0.72 -26.42 -9.78
CA GLU A 118 0.12 -26.55 -8.44
C GLU A 118 0.71 -25.53 -7.45
N ARG A 119 1.99 -25.16 -7.58
CA ARG A 119 2.63 -24.20 -6.66
C ARG A 119 2.17 -22.77 -6.94
N GLU A 120 1.99 -22.42 -8.21
CA GLU A 120 1.43 -21.13 -8.62
C GLU A 120 -0.01 -20.96 -8.14
N GLU A 121 -0.84 -21.99 -8.30
CA GLU A 121 -2.22 -21.98 -7.85
C GLU A 121 -2.32 -21.89 -6.32
N LEU A 122 -1.56 -22.71 -5.59
CA LEU A 122 -1.51 -22.64 -4.12
C LEU A 122 -1.05 -21.28 -3.61
N TYR A 123 -0.06 -20.67 -4.28
CA TYR A 123 0.45 -19.36 -3.91
C TYR A 123 -0.60 -18.26 -4.13
N PHE A 124 -1.28 -18.26 -5.28
CA PHE A 124 -2.39 -17.34 -5.55
C PHE A 124 -3.52 -17.50 -4.53
N LEU A 125 -3.93 -18.74 -4.24
CA LEU A 125 -5.00 -19.01 -3.26
C LEU A 125 -4.60 -18.61 -1.84
N SER A 126 -3.32 -18.74 -1.47
CA SER A 126 -2.82 -18.28 -0.17
C SER A 126 -2.90 -16.76 -0.03
N LEU A 127 -2.53 -16.01 -1.07
CA LEU A 127 -2.71 -14.56 -1.11
C LEU A 127 -4.20 -14.18 -1.05
N LEU A 128 -5.05 -14.84 -1.84
CA LEU A 128 -6.49 -14.58 -1.83
C LEU A 128 -7.12 -14.86 -0.44
N ARG A 129 -6.58 -15.84 0.29
CA ARG A 129 -7.06 -16.18 1.63
C ARG A 129 -6.77 -15.05 2.62
N ASP A 130 -5.55 -14.52 2.65
CA ASP A 130 -5.06 -13.75 3.80
C ASP A 130 -4.65 -12.29 3.50
N ALA A 131 -4.74 -11.82 2.24
CA ALA A 131 -4.24 -10.49 1.88
C ALA A 131 -5.00 -9.32 2.54
N ASP A 132 -6.31 -9.47 2.78
CA ASP A 132 -7.11 -8.49 3.51
C ASP A 132 -6.86 -8.50 5.03
N ASP A 133 -6.29 -9.57 5.57
CA ASP A 133 -5.74 -9.64 6.94
C ASP A 133 -4.28 -9.16 7.02
N GLY A 134 -3.74 -8.65 5.92
CA GLY A 134 -2.37 -8.13 5.83
C GLY A 134 -1.30 -9.21 5.95
N GLN A 135 -1.62 -10.48 5.71
CA GLN A 135 -0.60 -11.54 5.68
C GLN A 135 -0.03 -11.69 4.27
N ARG A 136 1.26 -12.00 4.21
CA ARG A 136 2.01 -12.24 2.98
C ARG A 136 2.74 -13.57 3.11
N PRO A 137 2.70 -14.45 2.08
CA PRO A 137 3.58 -15.62 2.05
C PRO A 137 5.04 -15.19 2.14
N PRO A 138 5.93 -15.92 2.84
CA PRO A 138 7.33 -15.54 2.96
C PRO A 138 8.10 -15.69 1.61
N PRO A 139 9.27 -15.05 1.46
CA PRO A 139 10.08 -15.05 0.22
C PRO A 139 10.39 -16.42 -0.38
N GLU A 140 10.62 -17.41 0.46
CA GLU A 140 10.95 -18.78 0.08
C GLU A 140 9.77 -19.56 -0.52
N GLU A 141 8.54 -19.12 -0.23
CA GLU A 141 7.32 -19.75 -0.76
C GLU A 141 6.96 -19.25 -2.16
N VAL A 142 7.59 -18.18 -2.63
CA VAL A 142 7.31 -17.56 -3.94
C VAL A 142 7.73 -18.49 -5.08
N PRO A 143 6.79 -18.96 -5.93
CA PRO A 143 7.12 -19.74 -7.11
C PRO A 143 8.03 -18.94 -8.05
N ARG A 144 8.97 -19.62 -8.71
CA ARG A 144 9.96 -18.96 -9.58
C ARG A 144 9.32 -18.12 -10.68
N SER A 145 8.23 -18.61 -11.26
CA SER A 145 7.43 -17.94 -12.29
C SER A 145 6.68 -16.71 -11.81
N LEU A 146 6.45 -16.58 -10.50
CA LEU A 146 5.74 -15.45 -9.88
C LEU A 146 6.69 -14.45 -9.18
N ARG A 147 8.01 -14.66 -9.24
CA ARG A 147 8.99 -13.74 -8.65
C ARG A 147 8.90 -12.34 -9.25
N SER A 148 8.78 -12.25 -10.58
CA SER A 148 8.57 -10.98 -11.29
C SER A 148 7.32 -10.24 -10.80
N ALA A 149 6.24 -10.98 -10.50
CA ALA A 149 5.01 -10.40 -9.98
C ALA A 149 5.22 -9.77 -8.60
N ARG A 150 5.86 -10.48 -7.65
CA ARG A 150 6.19 -9.92 -6.32
C ARG A 150 7.18 -8.75 -6.42
N GLY A 151 8.23 -8.88 -7.22
CA GLY A 151 9.23 -7.82 -7.41
C GLY A 151 8.62 -6.53 -7.96
N LEU A 152 7.74 -6.63 -8.98
CA LEU A 152 7.01 -5.48 -9.50
C LEU A 152 6.02 -4.91 -8.49
N ALA A 153 5.31 -5.77 -7.75
CA ALA A 153 4.37 -5.35 -6.74
C ALA A 153 5.04 -4.45 -5.70
N TYR A 154 6.14 -4.90 -5.11
CA TYR A 154 6.81 -4.13 -4.07
C TYR A 154 7.56 -2.92 -4.61
N ALA A 155 8.14 -3.00 -5.81
CA ALA A 155 8.73 -1.82 -6.45
C ALA A 155 7.68 -0.74 -6.74
N ASN A 156 6.48 -1.13 -7.19
CA ASN A 156 5.38 -0.19 -7.39
C ASN A 156 4.85 0.34 -6.05
N ALA A 157 4.74 -0.50 -5.01
CA ALA A 157 4.34 -0.06 -3.68
C ALA A 157 5.32 0.97 -3.10
N ALA A 158 6.63 0.70 -3.17
CA ALA A 158 7.69 1.63 -2.76
C ALA A 158 7.66 2.94 -3.57
N ARG A 159 7.35 2.87 -4.89
CA ARG A 159 7.16 4.05 -5.74
C ARG A 159 6.01 4.93 -5.27
N GLU A 160 4.85 4.33 -5.00
CA GLU A 160 3.67 5.06 -4.54
C GLU A 160 3.90 5.61 -3.12
N TYR A 161 4.53 4.83 -2.24
CA TYR A 161 4.93 5.30 -0.91
C TYR A 161 5.83 6.54 -1.00
N ARG A 162 6.87 6.49 -1.84
CA ARG A 162 7.77 7.62 -2.07
C ARG A 162 7.05 8.87 -2.60
N ARG A 163 6.02 8.70 -3.43
CA ARG A 163 5.15 9.82 -3.84
C ARG A 163 4.35 10.37 -2.67
N GLY A 164 3.84 9.50 -1.80
CA GLY A 164 3.21 9.85 -0.54
C GLY A 164 4.14 10.67 0.37
N VAL A 165 5.39 10.22 0.56
CA VAL A 165 6.41 10.95 1.32
C VAL A 165 6.69 12.32 0.72
N ARG A 166 6.83 12.42 -0.60
CA ARG A 166 7.03 13.71 -1.27
C ARG A 166 5.87 14.67 -1.04
N THR A 167 4.64 14.17 -1.14
CA THR A 167 3.42 14.95 -0.87
C THR A 167 3.38 15.43 0.58
N TRP A 168 3.68 14.53 1.53
CA TRP A 168 3.80 14.85 2.94
C TRP A 168 4.90 15.88 3.22
N ALA A 169 6.01 15.81 2.49
CA ALA A 169 7.15 16.70 2.66
C ALA A 169 7.00 18.08 2.00
N GLU A 170 5.92 18.37 1.23
CA GLU A 170 5.79 19.66 0.52
C GLU A 170 5.81 20.87 1.47
N ASP A 171 5.22 20.73 2.66
CA ASP A 171 5.20 21.77 3.69
C ASP A 171 6.33 21.60 4.73
N ARG A 172 7.28 20.67 4.49
CA ARG A 172 8.33 20.29 5.44
C ARG A 172 9.70 20.41 4.78
N SER A 173 10.63 21.09 5.44
CA SER A 173 12.01 21.17 4.95
C SER A 173 12.77 19.90 5.32
N LEU A 174 12.79 18.91 4.42
CA LEU A 174 13.66 17.74 4.58
C LEU A 174 15.13 18.18 4.69
N VAL A 175 15.94 17.49 5.47
CA VAL A 175 17.38 17.70 5.51
C VAL A 175 18.07 17.01 4.32
N ALA A 176 19.34 17.34 4.07
CA ALA A 176 20.07 16.79 2.92
C ALA A 176 20.14 15.25 2.92
N PRO A 177 20.43 14.56 4.04
CA PRO A 177 20.42 13.10 4.08
C PRO A 177 19.07 12.50 3.65
N GLU A 178 17.96 12.99 4.19
CA GLU A 178 16.60 12.51 3.88
C GLU A 178 16.28 12.61 2.37
N ARG A 179 16.65 13.74 1.74
CA ARG A 179 16.50 13.90 0.30
C ARG A 179 17.32 12.88 -0.48
N SER A 180 18.58 12.68 -0.11
CA SER A 180 19.46 11.71 -0.76
C SER A 180 18.96 10.28 -0.62
N ALA A 181 18.46 9.87 0.55
CA ALA A 181 17.87 8.55 0.73
C ALA A 181 16.60 8.35 -0.13
N LEU A 182 15.76 9.38 -0.25
CA LEU A 182 14.60 9.34 -1.15
C LEU A 182 15.00 9.28 -2.62
N GLU A 183 16.09 9.92 -3.03
CA GLU A 183 16.63 9.81 -4.38
C GLU A 183 17.14 8.40 -4.65
N LEU A 184 17.98 7.85 -3.78
CA LEU A 184 18.52 6.50 -3.86
C LEU A 184 17.42 5.44 -3.91
N LEU A 185 16.42 5.51 -3.03
CA LEU A 185 15.22 4.66 -3.08
C LEU A 185 14.55 4.72 -4.46
N GLY A 186 14.45 5.91 -5.05
CA GLY A 186 13.88 6.11 -6.38
C GLY A 186 14.67 5.40 -7.48
N ASP A 187 16.00 5.36 -7.35
CA ASP A 187 16.88 4.69 -8.30
C ASP A 187 16.78 3.16 -8.20
N HIS A 188 16.73 2.60 -6.99
CA HIS A 188 16.49 1.15 -6.81
C HIS A 188 15.11 0.74 -7.32
N VAL A 189 14.05 1.52 -7.01
CA VAL A 189 12.70 1.30 -7.56
C VAL A 189 12.72 1.31 -9.09
N LYS A 190 13.44 2.27 -9.70
CA LYS A 190 13.56 2.35 -11.16
C LYS A 190 14.28 1.13 -11.72
N ARG A 191 15.38 0.68 -11.09
CA ARG A 191 16.15 -0.50 -11.49
C ARG A 191 15.31 -1.76 -11.42
N LEU A 192 14.63 -2.03 -10.30
CA LEU A 192 13.76 -3.21 -10.15
C LEU A 192 12.64 -3.23 -11.19
N ARG A 193 12.04 -2.07 -11.51
CA ARG A 193 11.04 -1.97 -12.57
C ARG A 193 11.62 -2.19 -13.97
N MET A 194 12.87 -1.79 -14.22
CA MET A 194 13.57 -2.07 -15.49
C MET A 194 13.87 -3.57 -15.66
N LEU A 195 14.09 -4.29 -14.56
CA LEU A 195 14.22 -5.75 -14.54
C LEU A 195 12.86 -6.46 -14.57
N GLU A 196 11.76 -5.74 -14.77
CA GLU A 196 10.39 -6.29 -14.71
C GLU A 196 10.11 -7.04 -13.39
N GLY A 197 10.77 -6.62 -12.30
CA GLY A 197 10.68 -7.27 -10.99
C GLY A 197 11.35 -8.64 -10.91
N ASP A 198 12.07 -9.09 -11.94
CA ASP A 198 12.79 -10.37 -11.95
C ASP A 198 14.06 -10.29 -11.09
N VAL A 199 13.85 -10.26 -9.78
CA VAL A 199 14.87 -10.28 -8.74
C VAL A 199 14.52 -11.37 -7.72
N PRO A 200 15.49 -11.84 -6.90
CA PRO A 200 15.18 -12.68 -5.76
C PRO A 200 14.12 -12.01 -4.85
N PRO A 201 13.09 -12.73 -4.39
CA PRO A 201 12.06 -12.18 -3.49
C PRO A 201 12.64 -11.48 -2.25
N GLU A 202 13.78 -11.95 -1.76
CA GLU A 202 14.53 -11.38 -0.63
C GLU A 202 15.05 -9.96 -0.94
N THR A 203 15.41 -9.70 -2.20
CA THR A 203 15.79 -8.36 -2.66
C THR A 203 14.60 -7.41 -2.63
N ALA A 204 13.41 -7.89 -3.02
CA ALA A 204 12.19 -7.11 -2.94
C ALA A 204 11.77 -6.83 -1.49
N GLU A 205 11.91 -7.78 -0.56
CA GLU A 205 11.69 -7.53 0.87
C GLU A 205 12.70 -6.54 1.45
N THR A 206 13.98 -6.64 1.06
CA THR A 206 15.00 -5.69 1.51
C THR A 206 14.66 -4.25 1.10
N LEU A 207 14.06 -4.05 -0.09
CA LEU A 207 13.52 -2.75 -0.51
C LEU A 207 12.40 -2.28 0.42
N VAL A 208 11.45 -3.15 0.76
CA VAL A 208 10.33 -2.83 1.67
C VAL A 208 10.86 -2.45 3.06
N GLU A 209 11.80 -3.22 3.60
CA GLU A 209 12.45 -2.93 4.88
C GLU A 209 13.15 -1.56 4.85
N ALA A 210 13.86 -1.24 3.77
CA ALA A 210 14.48 0.08 3.60
C ALA A 210 13.45 1.21 3.55
N VAL A 211 12.29 1.00 2.91
CA VAL A 211 11.19 1.98 2.91
C VAL A 211 10.63 2.21 4.31
N ARG A 212 10.47 1.15 5.11
CA ARG A 212 9.97 1.24 6.49
C ARG A 212 10.97 1.93 7.40
N ASP A 213 12.24 1.54 7.36
CA ASP A 213 13.31 2.20 8.12
C ASP A 213 13.42 3.69 7.72
N LEU A 214 13.23 4.04 6.44
CA LEU A 214 13.19 5.44 6.00
C LEU A 214 11.98 6.19 6.59
N ALA A 215 10.81 5.56 6.64
CA ALA A 215 9.61 6.14 7.23
C ALA A 215 9.80 6.41 8.73
N ASP A 216 10.39 5.49 9.46
CA ASP A 216 10.69 5.64 10.88
C ASP A 216 11.74 6.73 11.11
N GLY A 217 12.74 6.82 10.23
CA GLY A 217 13.71 7.92 10.23
C GLY A 217 13.07 9.29 10.03
N LEU A 218 12.10 9.41 9.11
CA LEU A 218 11.35 10.66 8.90
C LEU A 218 10.44 11.03 10.09
N HIS A 219 10.15 10.08 10.99
CA HIS A 219 9.49 10.32 12.28
C HIS A 219 10.47 10.65 13.41
N GLY A 220 11.77 10.72 13.14
CA GLY A 220 12.81 11.12 14.09
C GLY A 220 13.66 9.98 14.66
N ASP A 221 13.53 8.73 14.18
CA ASP A 221 14.47 7.66 14.54
C ASP A 221 15.76 7.75 13.70
N GLU A 222 16.76 8.44 14.23
CA GLU A 222 18.07 8.59 13.58
C GLU A 222 18.72 7.24 13.25
N THR A 223 18.50 6.21 14.07
CA THR A 223 19.08 4.87 13.85
C THR A 223 18.39 4.14 12.70
N ALA A 224 17.07 4.33 12.53
CA ALA A 224 16.32 3.79 11.40
C ALA A 224 16.81 4.40 10.09
N PHE A 225 17.15 5.69 10.09
CA PHE A 225 17.68 6.33 8.90
C PHE A 225 18.99 5.69 8.42
N SER A 226 19.94 5.43 9.33
CA SER A 226 21.18 4.72 8.97
C SER A 226 20.91 3.30 8.45
N ARG A 227 19.99 2.56 9.08
CA ARG A 227 19.59 1.22 8.58
C ARG A 227 19.00 1.28 7.18
N ALA A 228 18.18 2.29 6.88
CA ALA A 228 17.60 2.49 5.56
C ALA A 228 18.70 2.68 4.51
N GLN A 229 19.68 3.54 4.78
CA GLN A 229 20.82 3.75 3.88
C GLN A 229 21.64 2.47 3.68
N ASP A 230 22.01 1.79 4.76
CA ASP A 230 22.77 0.53 4.69
C ASP A 230 22.03 -0.57 3.91
N ARG A 231 20.70 -0.58 3.94
CA ARG A 231 19.87 -1.51 3.14
C ARG A 231 19.86 -1.13 1.67
N LEU A 232 19.70 0.15 1.35
CA LEU A 232 19.72 0.64 -0.03
C LEU A 232 21.09 0.40 -0.67
N ASP A 233 22.18 0.71 0.03
CA ASP A 233 23.54 0.50 -0.49
C ASP A 233 23.83 -1.00 -0.77
N ARG A 234 23.21 -1.91 -0.01
CA ARG A 234 23.31 -3.37 -0.26
C ARG A 234 22.49 -3.88 -1.44
N LEU A 235 21.60 -3.06 -1.99
CA LEU A 235 20.82 -3.38 -3.19
C LEU A 235 21.55 -2.98 -4.50
N GLU A 236 22.78 -2.48 -4.40
CA GLU A 236 23.67 -2.21 -5.54
C GLU A 236 24.18 -3.47 -6.24
#